data_AF-A0A936XRR6-F1
#
_entry.id   AF-A0A936XRR6-F1
#
_cell.length_a   1.000
_cell.length_b   1.000
_cell.length_c   1.000
_cell.angle_alpha   90.00
_cell.angle_beta   90.00
_cell.angle_gamma   90.00
#
_symmetry.space_group_name_H-M   'P 1'
#
loop_
_entity.id
_entity.type
_entity.pdbx_description
1 polymer ?
#
loop_
_entity_poly.entity_id
_entity_poly.type
_entity_poly.pdbx_seq_one_letter_code
_entity_poly.pdbx_strand_id
1 'polypeptide(L)' 'MNTDNESRDGHLKKAEYFDVASPTRPFVLKAPRLFSHLLPAGLYFGGVTIKGVTKPVEFRFSARPRWRIHFEGEFRD' A
#
# COMPACT_ATOMS: atom_id res chain seq x y z
N MET A 1 10.54 -6.28 -3.31
CA MET A 1 11.32 -5.12 -2.84
C MET A 1 12.49 -4.97 -3.78
N ASN A 2 12.62 -3.79 -4.37
CA ASN A 2 13.76 -3.39 -5.18
C ASN A 2 14.13 -1.98 -4.74
N THR A 3 15.37 -1.82 -4.32
CA THR A 3 15.94 -0.52 -3.96
C THR A 3 17.21 -0.23 -4.77
N ASP A 4 17.44 -0.95 -5.87
CA ASP A 4 18.68 -0.95 -6.65
C ASP A 4 19.94 -1.27 -5.81
N ASN A 5 19.75 -2.07 -4.75
CA ASN A 5 20.83 -2.56 -3.90
C ASN A 5 20.46 -3.95 -3.35
N GLU A 6 21.11 -4.99 -3.88
CA GLU A 6 20.79 -6.38 -3.54
C GLU A 6 21.00 -6.72 -2.07
N SER A 7 22.03 -6.15 -1.43
CA SER A 7 22.30 -6.38 -0.01
C SER A 7 21.19 -5.79 0.86
N ARG A 8 20.77 -4.56 0.55
CA ARG A 8 19.64 -3.91 1.22
C ARG A 8 18.34 -4.66 0.98
N ASP A 9 18.08 -5.09 -0.26
CA ASP A 9 16.87 -5.84 -0.60
C ASP A 9 16.83 -7.20 0.09
N GLY A 10 17.98 -7.88 0.21
CA GLY A 10 18.12 -9.11 0.99
C GLY A 10 17.83 -8.86 2.47
N HIS A 11 18.36 -7.77 3.03
CA HIS A 11 18.15 -7.39 4.43
C HIS A 11 16.69 -7.05 4.75
N LEU A 12 16.02 -6.26 3.90
CA LEU A 12 14.62 -5.87 4.08
C LEU A 12 13.66 -7.06 4.05
N LYS A 13 14.00 -8.15 3.37
CA LYS A 13 13.16 -9.37 3.32
C LYS A 13 13.20 -10.21 4.59
N LYS A 14 14.22 -10.05 5.45
CA LYS A 14 14.41 -10.87 6.65
C LYS A 14 13.33 -10.63 7.71
N ALA A 15 13.26 -11.54 8.69
CA ALA A 15 12.24 -11.56 9.74
C ALA A 15 12.22 -10.30 10.61
N GLU A 16 13.37 -9.65 10.77
CA GLU A 16 13.52 -8.41 11.55
C GLU A 16 12.83 -7.24 10.85
N TYR A 17 12.81 -7.23 9.52
CA TYR A 17 12.17 -6.23 8.68
C TYR A 17 10.80 -6.74 8.22
N PHE A 18 10.61 -7.00 6.93
CA PHE A 18 9.28 -7.29 6.39
C PHE A 18 8.86 -8.76 6.46
N ASP A 19 9.78 -9.67 6.81
CA ASP A 19 9.49 -11.09 7.02
C ASP A 19 8.74 -11.75 5.84
N VAL A 20 9.25 -11.54 4.62
CA VAL A 20 8.53 -11.86 3.37
C VAL A 20 8.32 -13.36 3.19
N ALA A 21 9.17 -14.20 3.80
CA ALA A 21 9.05 -15.65 3.77
C ALA A 21 7.89 -16.19 4.63
N SER A 22 7.31 -15.35 5.51
CA SER A 22 6.25 -15.76 6.42
C SER A 22 4.87 -15.68 5.76
N PRO A 23 4.18 -16.81 5.51
CA PRO A 23 2.88 -16.81 4.84
C PRO A 23 1.75 -16.21 5.69
N THR A 24 1.98 -16.00 6.98
CA THR A 24 0.99 -15.50 7.94
C THR A 24 1.06 -13.98 8.17
N ARG A 25 2.04 -13.30 7.55
CA ARG A 25 2.30 -11.86 7.74
C ARG A 25 2.22 -11.04 6.44
N PRO A 26 1.16 -11.19 5.63
CA PRO A 26 1.08 -10.50 4.34
C PRO A 26 1.00 -8.98 4.51
N PHE A 27 1.49 -8.26 3.50
CA PHE A 27 1.06 -6.89 3.25
C PHE A 27 -0.38 -6.92 2.72
N VAL A 28 -1.31 -6.29 3.44
CA VAL A 28 -2.72 -6.27 3.05
C VAL A 28 -3.26 -4.85 3.11
N LEU A 29 -3.89 -4.42 2.01
CA LEU A 29 -4.76 -3.25 1.97
C LEU A 29 -6.20 -3.73 2.14
N LYS A 30 -6.81 -3.45 3.30
CA LYS A 30 -8.23 -3.80 3.55
C LYS A 30 -9.14 -2.77 2.89
N ALA A 31 -10.20 -3.28 2.27
CA ALA A 31 -11.06 -2.60 1.30
C ALA A 31 -11.36 -1.12 1.61
N PRO A 32 -11.25 -0.23 0.60
CA PRO A 32 -11.51 1.19 0.76
C PRO A 32 -12.98 1.44 1.08
N ARG A 33 -13.24 2.39 1.98
CA ARG A 33 -14.42 3.24 1.82
C ARG A 33 -14.02 4.37 0.88
N LEU A 34 -14.56 4.38 -0.35
CA LEU A 34 -14.41 5.53 -1.24
C LEU A 34 -15.29 6.66 -0.72
N PHE A 35 -14.68 7.79 -0.40
CA PHE A 35 -15.40 8.97 0.11
C PHE A 35 -15.70 10.04 -0.97
N SER A 36 -15.42 9.77 -2.24
CA SER A 36 -15.61 10.74 -3.32
C SER A 36 -16.01 10.06 -4.63
N HIS A 37 -17.12 10.50 -5.22
CA HIS A 37 -17.57 10.15 -6.58
C HIS A 37 -17.03 11.15 -7.63
N LEU A 38 -16.20 12.11 -7.23
CA LEU A 38 -15.69 13.17 -8.10
C LEU A 38 -14.36 12.74 -8.72
N LEU A 39 -14.43 11.89 -9.74
CA LEU A 39 -13.29 11.72 -10.64
C LEU A 39 -12.85 13.11 -11.14
N PRO A 40 -11.53 13.38 -11.19
CA PRO A 40 -10.42 12.43 -11.14
C PRO A 40 -9.82 12.19 -9.74
N ALA A 41 -10.38 12.71 -8.64
CA ALA A 41 -9.75 12.68 -7.32
C ALA A 41 -10.61 11.96 -6.25
N GLY A 42 -10.01 10.97 -5.59
CA GLY A 42 -10.62 10.17 -4.52
C GLY A 42 -9.85 10.25 -3.20
N LEU A 43 -10.54 9.91 -2.11
CA LEU A 43 -9.94 9.71 -0.80
C LEU A 43 -10.06 8.22 -0.44
N TYR A 44 -8.92 7.60 -0.15
CA TYR A 44 -8.84 6.25 0.40
C TYR A 44 -8.84 6.34 1.93
N PHE A 45 -9.76 5.62 2.57
CA PHE A 45 -9.71 5.34 4.00
C PHE A 45 -9.80 3.83 4.20
N GLY A 46 -8.79 3.25 4.85
CA GLY A 46 -8.71 1.80 5.01
C GLY A 46 -7.59 1.37 5.95
N GLY A 47 -7.44 0.06 6.12
CA GLY A 47 -6.38 -0.52 6.95
C GLY A 47 -5.19 -0.98 6.11
N VAL A 48 -3.98 -0.63 6.54
CA VAL A 48 -2.74 -1.23 6.05
C VAL A 48 -2.24 -2.22 7.08
N THR A 49 -2.04 -3.46 6.69
CA THR A 49 -1.42 -4.49 7.51
C THR A 49 0.03 -4.72 7.08
N ILE A 50 0.99 -4.56 8.01
CA ILE A 50 2.41 -4.90 7.83
C ILE A 50 2.81 -5.77 9.01
N LYS A 51 3.39 -6.96 8.73
CA LYS A 51 3.75 -7.95 9.77
C LYS A 51 2.59 -8.33 10.71
N GLY A 52 1.37 -8.41 10.19
CA GLY A 52 0.17 -8.68 11.00
C GLY A 52 -0.32 -7.49 11.84
N VAL A 53 0.43 -6.39 11.93
CA VAL A 53 -0.02 -5.16 12.58
C VAL A 53 -0.84 -4.35 11.60
N THR A 54 -2.11 -4.08 11.95
CA THR A 54 -3.00 -3.25 11.13
C THR A 54 -3.08 -1.83 11.68
N LYS A 55 -2.89 -0.83 10.84
CA LYS A 55 -3.09 0.58 11.17
C LYS A 55 -4.07 1.23 10.18
N PRO A 56 -4.95 2.12 10.65
CA PRO A 56 -5.75 2.93 9.73
C PRO A 56 -4.85 3.90 8.98
N VAL A 57 -5.14 4.10 7.70
CA VAL A 57 -4.47 5.11 6.89
C VAL A 57 -5.50 5.86 6.05
N GLU A 58 -5.13 7.09 5.72
CA GLU A 58 -5.86 7.93 4.79
C GLU A 58 -4.89 8.46 3.74
N PHE A 59 -5.26 8.38 2.46
CA PHE A 59 -4.48 9.03 1.41
C PHE A 59 -5.37 9.48 0.26
N ARG A 60 -4.96 10.59 -0.38
CA ARG A 60 -5.60 11.08 -1.60
C ARG A 60 -5.05 10.29 -2.77
N PHE A 61 -5.93 9.91 -3.70
CA PHE A 61 -5.54 9.30 -4.96
C PHE A 61 -6.22 9.99 -6.13
N SER A 62 -5.63 9.92 -7.31
CA SER A 62 -6.27 10.23 -8.57
C SER A 62 -6.54 8.95 -9.37
N ALA A 63 -7.71 8.88 -10.01
CA ALA A 63 -8.08 7.80 -10.89
C ALA A 63 -8.33 8.38 -12.29
N ARG A 64 -7.53 7.93 -13.27
CA ARG A 64 -7.69 8.34 -14.67
C ARG A 64 -8.29 7.19 -15.48
N PRO A 65 -9.48 7.35 -16.08
CA PRO A 65 -10.04 6.32 -16.94
C PRO A 65 -9.16 6.17 -18.20
N ARG A 66 -8.66 4.96 -18.40
CA ARG A 66 -8.02 4.46 -19.64
C ARG A 66 -8.60 3.08 -19.95
N TRP A 67 -7.96 2.31 -20.84
CA TRP A 67 -8.29 0.89 -21.09
C TRP A 67 -8.20 0.01 -19.82
N ARG A 68 -7.48 0.48 -18.80
CA ARG A 68 -7.47 0.02 -17.40
C ARG A 68 -7.58 1.22 -16.47
N ILE A 69 -8.13 1.04 -15.28
CA ILE A 69 -8.13 2.09 -14.25
C ILE A 69 -6.73 2.15 -13.63
N HIS A 70 -6.08 3.32 -13.73
CA HIS A 70 -4.82 3.60 -13.05
C HIS A 70 -5.10 4.46 -11.81
N PHE A 71 -4.59 4.02 -10.66
CA PHE A 71 -4.66 4.74 -9.39
C PHE A 71 -3.27 5.24 -9.02
N GLU A 72 -3.17 6.52 -8.66
CA GLU A 72 -1.93 7.15 -8.19
C GLU A 72 -2.25 7.96 -6.92
N GLY A 73 -1.47 7.83 -5.86
CA GLY A 73 -1.72 8.53 -4.61
C GLY A 73 -0.50 8.55 -3.69
N GLU A 74 -0.56 9.38 -2.65
CA GLU A 74 0.53 9.58 -1.70
C GLU A 74 0.00 9.74 -0.27
N PHE A 75 0.76 9.22 0.70
CA PHE A 75 0.57 9.54 2.11
C PHE A 75 1.24 10.88 2.40
N ARG A 76 0.53 11.81 3.06
CA ARG A 76 1.11 13.06 3.55
C ARG A 76 1.03 13.07 5.06
N ASP A 77 2.12 13.50 5.69
CA ASP A 77 2.21 13.78 7.12
C ASP A 77 1.57 15.13 7.47
#